data_AF-A0A376YB51-F1
#
_entry.id   AF-A0A376YB51-F1
#
_cell.length_a   1.000
_cell.length_b   1.000
_cell.length_c   1.000
_cell.angle_alpha   90.00
_cell.angle_beta   90.00
_cell.angle_gamma   90.00
#
_symmetry.space_group_name_H-M   'P 1'
#
loop_
_entity.id
_entity.type
_entity.pdbx_description
1 polymer ?
#
loop_
_entity_poly.entity_id
_entity_poly.type
_entity_poly.pdbx_seq_one_letter_code
_entity_poly.pdbx_strand_id
1 'polypeptide(L)'
;MLSNRFSMLADAAPKVGNGLAFNVVAKGDPRAELGNNTEYDMLALRKTIDLSESQTMSLEYGIARLDGDGAQKAGDNGVTGGYSQFFGLKHQMSFDNGMNWNNALRYDVHNLDSSRSIAFGNTNKTADTDVKQQYLEFRSEGAKTFEPSEGLKVTPYAGVKLRHTLEGGYQERNAGDFNLNMNSGSETAVDSIVGLKLDYAGKDGWSASATLEGGPEPELREEPAYGKPGRRRQSAL
;
A
#
# COMPACT_ATOMS: atom_id res chain seq x y z
N MET A 1 -3.80 1.87 2.68
CA MET A 1 -4.61 0.67 2.99
C MET A 1 -4.51 -0.43 1.92
N LEU A 2 -4.56 -0.10 0.63
CA LEU A 2 -4.47 -1.11 -0.45
C LEU A 2 -3.04 -1.71 -0.62
N SER A 3 -1.99 -0.94 -0.35
CA SER A 3 -0.60 -1.42 -0.41
C SER A 3 -0.34 -2.62 0.51
N ASN A 4 -0.83 -2.58 1.75
CA ASN A 4 -0.73 -3.71 2.69
C ASN A 4 -1.54 -4.93 2.23
N ARG A 5 -2.68 -4.73 1.55
CA ARG A 5 -3.50 -5.83 1.00
C ARG A 5 -2.74 -6.60 -0.09
N PHE A 6 -2.02 -5.89 -0.97
CA PHE A 6 -1.17 -6.53 -1.98
C PHE A 6 -0.10 -7.43 -1.35
N SER A 7 0.58 -6.97 -0.30
CA SER A 7 1.57 -7.78 0.42
C SER A 7 0.95 -9.05 1.01
N MET A 8 -0.17 -8.89 1.72
CA MET A 8 -0.88 -10.02 2.33
C MET A 8 -1.35 -11.03 1.27
N LEU A 9 -1.84 -10.56 0.13
CA LEU A 9 -2.32 -11.40 -0.96
C LEU A 9 -1.19 -12.16 -1.65
N ALA A 10 -0.05 -11.51 -1.88
CA ALA A 10 1.13 -12.14 -2.42
C ALA A 10 1.75 -13.15 -1.43
N ASP A 11 1.74 -12.86 -0.12
CA ASP A 11 2.25 -13.77 0.91
C ASP A 11 1.35 -14.99 1.14
N ALA A 12 0.04 -14.82 1.03
CA ALA A 12 -0.93 -15.92 1.17
C ALA A 12 -1.10 -16.77 -0.11
N ALA A 13 -0.43 -16.41 -1.21
CA ALA A 13 -0.54 -17.11 -2.48
C ALA A 13 0.04 -18.54 -2.38
N PRO A 14 -0.71 -19.59 -2.77
CA PRO A 14 -0.19 -20.95 -2.82
C PRO A 14 0.99 -21.03 -3.80
N LYS A 15 2.15 -21.50 -3.32
CA LYS A 15 3.33 -21.71 -4.16
C LYS A 15 3.13 -22.95 -5.02
N VAL A 16 3.15 -22.77 -6.34
CA VAL A 16 3.26 -23.84 -7.33
C VAL A 16 4.73 -24.25 -7.43
N GLY A 17 5.00 -25.54 -7.67
CA GLY A 17 6.32 -26.20 -7.51
C GLY A 17 7.55 -25.59 -8.21
N ASN A 18 7.38 -24.50 -8.98
CA ASN A 18 8.47 -23.73 -9.59
C ASN A 18 8.72 -22.37 -8.90
N GLY A 19 8.25 -22.17 -7.66
CA GLY A 19 8.38 -20.88 -6.95
C GLY A 19 7.46 -19.77 -7.49
N LEU A 20 6.56 -20.10 -8.42
CA LEU A 20 5.49 -19.21 -8.86
C LEU A 20 4.35 -19.28 -7.84
N ALA A 21 3.82 -18.13 -7.44
CA ALA A 21 2.60 -18.06 -6.65
C ALA A 21 1.69 -16.98 -7.26
N PHE A 22 0.38 -17.22 -7.28
CA PHE A 22 -0.59 -16.22 -7.70
C PHE A 22 -1.79 -16.23 -6.76
N ASN A 23 -2.40 -15.06 -6.60
CA ASN A 23 -3.61 -14.92 -5.81
C ASN A 23 -4.55 -13.93 -6.49
N VAL A 24 -5.84 -14.21 -6.36
CA VAL A 24 -6.91 -13.39 -6.94
C VAL A 24 -7.96 -13.15 -5.86
N VAL A 25 -8.37 -11.90 -5.72
CA VAL A 25 -9.55 -11.51 -4.94
C VAL A 25 -10.50 -10.81 -5.89
N ALA A 26 -11.75 -11.25 -5.86
CA ALA A 26 -12.82 -10.70 -6.68
C ALA A 26 -13.80 -9.90 -5.81
N LYS A 27 -14.43 -8.91 -6.44
CA LYS A 27 -15.54 -8.12 -5.92
C LYS A 27 -16.64 -9.04 -5.35
N GLY A 28 -17.12 -8.73 -4.15
CA GLY A 28 -18.09 -9.55 -3.40
C GLY A 28 -17.50 -10.61 -2.46
N ASP A 29 -16.17 -10.78 -2.41
CA ASP A 29 -15.50 -11.49 -1.31
C ASP A 29 -15.47 -10.57 -0.07
N PRO A 30 -15.79 -11.03 1.16
CA PRO A 30 -15.68 -10.20 2.37
C PRO A 30 -14.27 -9.60 2.59
N ARG A 31 -13.24 -10.17 1.96
CA ARG A 31 -11.85 -9.65 1.97
C ARG A 31 -11.62 -8.50 0.97
N ALA A 32 -12.56 -8.29 0.04
CA ALA A 32 -12.51 -7.31 -1.04
C ALA A 32 -13.13 -5.95 -0.68
N GLU A 33 -13.54 -5.74 0.58
CA GLU A 33 -14.09 -4.47 1.04
C GLU A 33 -13.00 -3.53 1.57
N LEU A 34 -13.08 -2.27 1.14
CA LEU A 34 -12.40 -1.11 1.67
C LEU A 34 -13.44 -0.19 2.33
N GLY A 35 -13.01 0.69 3.24
CA GLY A 35 -13.92 1.64 3.90
C GLY A 35 -14.73 2.48 2.91
N ASN A 36 -15.94 2.88 3.31
CA ASN A 36 -16.91 3.64 2.52
C ASN A 36 -17.44 2.89 1.27
N ASN A 37 -17.88 1.63 1.44
CA ASN A 37 -18.49 0.79 0.40
C ASN A 37 -17.66 0.68 -0.90
N THR A 38 -16.34 0.81 -0.79
CA THR A 38 -15.46 0.64 -1.94
C THR A 38 -15.04 -0.82 -2.01
N GLU A 39 -15.29 -1.47 -3.13
CA GLU A 39 -14.85 -2.83 -3.39
C GLU A 39 -13.70 -2.84 -4.40
N TYR A 40 -12.97 -3.95 -4.45
CA TYR A 40 -11.88 -4.09 -5.42
C TYR A 40 -11.75 -5.51 -5.98
N ASP A 41 -11.36 -5.57 -7.25
CA ASP A 41 -10.79 -6.76 -7.86
C ASP A 41 -9.27 -6.64 -7.81
N MET A 42 -8.56 -7.68 -7.37
CA MET A 42 -7.10 -7.66 -7.28
C MET A 42 -6.49 -8.96 -7.78
N LEU A 43 -5.41 -8.81 -8.56
CA LEU A 43 -4.53 -9.88 -8.99
C LEU A 43 -3.12 -9.60 -8.48
N ALA A 44 -2.50 -10.60 -7.85
CA ALA A 44 -1.09 -10.54 -7.45
C ALA A 44 -0.35 -11.80 -7.96
N LEU A 45 0.83 -11.58 -8.52
CA LEU A 45 1.75 -12.63 -8.96
C LEU A 45 3.08 -12.47 -8.24
N ARG A 46 3.68 -13.59 -7.88
CA ARG A 46 5.02 -13.68 -7.32
C ARG A 46 5.80 -14.77 -8.02
N LYS A 47 7.08 -14.51 -8.29
CA LYS A 47 8.04 -15.51 -8.74
C LYS A 47 9.28 -15.44 -7.87
N THR A 48 9.56 -16.51 -7.15
CA THR A 48 10.80 -16.70 -6.40
C THR A 48 11.78 -17.55 -7.19
N ILE A 49 13.04 -17.16 -7.19
CA ILE A 49 14.16 -17.83 -7.84
C ILE A 49 15.30 -17.92 -6.82
N ASP A 50 15.89 -19.10 -6.69
CA ASP A 50 17.12 -19.29 -5.91
C ASP A 50 18.30 -18.81 -6.77
N LEU A 51 19.01 -17.78 -6.30
CA LEU A 51 20.20 -17.25 -6.96
C LEU A 51 21.44 -18.08 -6.62
N SER A 52 21.47 -18.63 -5.40
CA SER A 52 22.48 -19.56 -4.89
C SER A 52 21.86 -20.40 -3.76
N GLU A 53 22.64 -21.30 -3.15
CA GLU A 53 22.19 -22.07 -1.97
C GLU A 53 21.79 -21.19 -0.78
N SER A 54 22.31 -19.97 -0.71
CA SER A 54 22.08 -19.04 0.40
C SER A 54 21.36 -17.75 -0.01
N GLN A 55 20.94 -17.62 -1.27
CA GLN A 55 20.31 -16.40 -1.77
C GLN A 55 19.07 -16.68 -2.58
N THR A 56 18.01 -15.92 -2.32
CA THR A 56 16.77 -15.96 -3.09
C THR A 56 16.38 -14.57 -3.54
N MET A 57 15.73 -14.51 -4.70
CA MET A 57 15.14 -13.29 -5.26
C MET A 57 13.68 -13.56 -5.55
N SER A 58 12.79 -12.67 -5.12
CA SER A 58 11.36 -12.72 -5.43
C SER A 58 10.93 -11.46 -6.16
N LEU A 59 10.35 -11.65 -7.34
CA LEU A 59 9.67 -10.61 -8.10
C LEU A 59 8.18 -10.67 -7.81
N GLU A 60 7.56 -9.52 -7.61
CA GLU A 60 6.15 -9.38 -7.31
C GLU A 60 5.51 -8.31 -8.21
N TYR A 61 4.32 -8.59 -8.71
CA TYR A 61 3.53 -7.62 -9.44
C TYR A 61 2.06 -7.83 -9.11
N GLY A 62 1.29 -6.75 -9.10
CA GLY A 62 -0.14 -6.90 -9.13
C GLY A 62 -0.86 -5.61 -9.45
N ILE A 63 -2.15 -5.80 -9.69
CA ILE A 63 -3.05 -4.77 -10.14
C ILE A 63 -4.36 -4.94 -9.39
N ALA A 64 -4.96 -3.82 -9.02
CA ALA A 64 -6.29 -3.76 -8.47
C ALA A 64 -7.12 -2.73 -9.21
N ARG A 65 -8.38 -3.07 -9.46
CA ARG A 65 -9.41 -2.12 -9.91
C ARG A 65 -10.27 -1.80 -8.71
N LEU A 66 -10.49 -0.53 -8.47
CA LEU A 66 -11.34 -0.01 -7.41
C LEU A 66 -12.67 0.42 -8.01
N ASP A 67 -13.74 0.16 -7.27
CA ASP A 67 -15.09 0.55 -7.60
C ASP A 67 -15.80 0.94 -6.31
N GLY A 68 -16.34 2.15 -6.25
CA GLY A 68 -16.94 2.68 -5.04
C GLY A 68 -18.07 3.65 -5.36
N ASP A 69 -18.95 3.83 -4.39
CA ASP A 69 -20.15 4.66 -4.58
C ASP A 69 -19.85 6.16 -4.44
N GLY A 70 -18.59 6.56 -4.18
CA GLY A 70 -18.22 7.96 -3.96
C GLY A 70 -18.81 8.55 -2.67
N ALA A 71 -18.83 9.88 -2.57
CA ALA A 71 -19.35 10.57 -1.39
C ALA A 71 -20.88 10.41 -1.27
N GLN A 72 -21.34 9.77 -0.19
CA GLN A 72 -22.77 9.48 0.03
C GLN A 72 -23.46 10.52 0.95
N LYS A 73 -22.68 11.28 1.72
CA LYS A 73 -23.18 12.26 2.70
C LYS A 73 -22.45 13.58 2.57
N ALA A 74 -23.09 14.67 2.98
CA ALA A 74 -22.47 15.98 3.02
C ALA A 74 -21.18 15.96 3.87
N GLY A 75 -20.08 16.47 3.32
CA GLY A 75 -18.76 16.44 3.98
C GLY A 75 -18.01 15.11 3.84
N ASP A 76 -18.59 14.13 3.14
CA ASP A 76 -17.94 12.86 2.81
C ASP A 76 -17.04 13.00 1.57
N ASN A 77 -15.96 12.23 1.59
CA ASN A 77 -15.04 12.03 0.46
C ASN A 77 -14.99 10.52 0.19
N GLY A 78 -15.31 10.12 -1.03
CA GLY A 78 -15.32 8.70 -1.41
C GLY A 78 -14.60 8.46 -2.72
N VAL A 79 -13.97 7.29 -2.82
CA VAL A 79 -13.45 6.78 -4.09
C VAL A 79 -14.65 6.38 -4.95
N THR A 80 -14.71 6.87 -6.18
CA THR A 80 -15.71 6.49 -7.18
C THR A 80 -15.18 5.41 -8.13
N GLY A 81 -13.87 5.26 -8.20
CA GLY A 81 -13.23 4.23 -9.01
C GLY A 81 -11.73 4.41 -9.08
N GLY A 82 -11.09 3.60 -9.92
CA GLY A 82 -9.70 3.79 -10.27
C GLY A 82 -8.94 2.47 -10.38
N TYR A 83 -7.62 2.60 -10.49
CA TYR A 83 -6.73 1.45 -10.56
C TYR A 83 -5.46 1.69 -9.74
N SER A 84 -4.97 0.62 -9.15
CA SER A 84 -3.72 0.59 -8.41
C SER A 84 -2.85 -0.51 -8.95
N GLN A 85 -1.56 -0.24 -9.08
CA GLN A 85 -0.56 -1.22 -9.48
C GLN A 85 0.54 -1.25 -8.43
N PHE A 86 1.08 -2.43 -8.17
CA PHE A 86 2.25 -2.60 -7.33
C PHE A 86 3.32 -3.42 -8.04
N PHE A 87 4.56 -3.08 -7.75
CA PHE A 87 5.75 -3.83 -8.12
C PHE A 87 6.60 -4.04 -6.87
N GLY A 88 7.09 -5.27 -6.67
CA GLY A 88 7.95 -5.64 -5.56
C GLY A 88 9.15 -6.44 -6.01
N LEU A 89 10.31 -6.17 -5.41
CA LEU A 89 11.53 -6.94 -5.57
C LEU A 89 12.11 -7.23 -4.18
N LYS A 90 12.17 -8.50 -3.81
CA LYS A 90 12.71 -8.94 -2.52
C LYS A 90 13.96 -9.79 -2.75
N HIS A 91 15.03 -9.48 -2.05
CA HIS A 91 16.26 -10.27 -2.01
C HIS A 91 16.47 -10.73 -0.57
N GLN A 92 16.71 -12.02 -0.39
CA GLN A 92 17.08 -12.59 0.90
C GLN A 92 18.41 -13.30 0.78
N MET A 93 19.32 -13.01 1.70
CA MET A 93 20.59 -13.69 1.86
C MET A 93 20.63 -14.35 3.24
N SER A 94 20.84 -15.66 3.28
CA SER A 94 21.01 -16.43 4.50
C SER A 94 22.50 -16.60 4.83
N PHE A 95 22.84 -16.54 6.11
CA PHE A 95 24.18 -16.75 6.63
C PHE A 95 24.25 -18.03 7.46
N ASP A 96 25.42 -18.65 7.54
CA ASP A 96 25.65 -19.92 8.24
C ASP A 96 25.29 -19.88 9.73
N ASN A 97 25.30 -18.68 10.33
CA ASN A 97 24.91 -18.47 11.73
C ASN A 97 23.38 -18.40 11.96
N GLY A 98 22.59 -18.70 10.92
CA GLY A 98 21.12 -18.67 10.93
C GLY A 98 20.50 -17.27 10.82
N MET A 99 21.32 -16.24 10.55
CA MET A 99 20.83 -14.89 10.25
C MET A 99 20.40 -14.81 8.80
N ASN A 100 19.39 -13.99 8.52
CA ASN A 100 19.00 -13.56 7.19
C ASN A 100 19.17 -12.05 7.06
N TRP A 101 19.63 -11.61 5.90
CA TRP A 101 19.56 -10.22 5.47
C TRP A 101 18.53 -10.09 4.36
N ASN A 102 17.51 -9.28 4.61
CA ASN A 102 16.37 -9.10 3.72
C ASN A 102 16.41 -7.67 3.16
N ASN A 103 16.37 -7.55 1.84
CA ASN A 103 16.16 -6.29 1.14
C ASN A 103 14.83 -6.37 0.40
N ALA A 104 14.04 -5.31 0.43
CA ALA A 104 12.79 -5.20 -0.30
C ALA A 104 12.68 -3.81 -0.93
N LEU A 105 12.48 -3.77 -2.25
CA LEU A 105 12.09 -2.57 -2.98
C LEU A 105 10.63 -2.72 -3.39
N ARG A 106 9.84 -1.68 -3.16
CA ARG A 106 8.42 -1.64 -3.51
C ARG A 106 8.11 -0.34 -4.21
N TYR A 107 7.29 -0.42 -5.26
CA TYR A 107 6.75 0.74 -5.94
C TYR A 107 5.26 0.54 -6.21
N ASP A 108 4.44 1.45 -5.70
CA ASP A 108 2.99 1.49 -5.93
C ASP A 108 2.63 2.73 -6.76
N VAL A 109 1.66 2.57 -7.66
CA VAL A 109 1.00 3.67 -8.37
C VAL A 109 -0.49 3.53 -8.18
N HIS A 110 -1.12 4.60 -7.71
CA HIS A 110 -2.56 4.70 -7.53
C HIS A 110 -3.08 5.80 -8.45
N ASN A 111 -4.08 5.49 -9.25
CA ASN A 111 -4.90 6.50 -9.95
C ASN A 111 -6.32 6.29 -9.45
N LEU A 112 -6.80 7.26 -8.68
CA LEU A 112 -8.06 7.19 -7.96
C LEU A 112 -8.98 8.27 -8.48
N ASP A 113 -10.16 7.86 -8.91
CA ASP A 113 -11.26 8.75 -9.16
C ASP A 113 -12.00 8.91 -7.83
N SER A 114 -12.31 10.14 -7.43
CA SER A 114 -12.94 10.44 -6.15
C SER A 114 -13.94 11.57 -6.27
N SER A 115 -14.90 11.59 -5.34
CA SER A 115 -15.87 12.66 -5.23
C SER A 115 -15.97 13.16 -3.79
N ARG A 116 -16.31 14.45 -3.67
CA ARG A 116 -16.56 15.14 -2.39
C ARG A 116 -17.92 15.80 -2.42
N SER A 117 -18.75 15.52 -1.42
CA SER A 117 -20.07 16.14 -1.30
C SER A 117 -20.01 17.43 -0.48
N ILE A 118 -20.59 18.50 -1.01
CA ILE A 118 -20.59 19.84 -0.45
C ILE A 118 -22.03 20.27 -0.20
N ALA A 119 -22.44 20.30 1.06
CA ALA A 119 -23.73 20.83 1.46
C ALA A 119 -23.56 21.97 2.47
N PHE A 120 -23.95 23.18 2.10
CA PHE A 120 -23.98 24.34 2.99
C PHE A 120 -25.10 25.31 2.61
N GLY A 121 -26.00 25.58 3.56
CA GLY A 121 -27.20 26.40 3.31
C GLY A 121 -28.06 25.81 2.20
N ASN A 122 -28.29 26.57 1.13
CA ASN A 122 -29.04 26.12 -0.06
C ASN A 122 -28.16 25.47 -1.13
N THR A 123 -26.86 25.29 -0.87
CA THR A 123 -25.93 24.67 -1.82
C THR A 123 -25.85 23.19 -1.54
N ASN A 124 -26.10 22.37 -2.57
CA ASN A 124 -25.81 20.95 -2.58
C ASN A 124 -25.10 20.62 -3.90
N LYS A 125 -23.81 20.28 -3.84
CA LYS A 125 -22.93 20.05 -4.99
C LYS A 125 -21.99 18.87 -4.73
N THR A 126 -21.57 18.21 -5.79
CA THR A 126 -20.54 17.17 -5.75
C THR A 126 -19.34 17.65 -6.57
N ALA A 127 -18.15 17.57 -5.97
CA ALA A 127 -16.89 17.90 -6.59
C ALA A 127 -16.18 16.59 -6.97
N ASP A 128 -15.83 16.42 -8.24
CA ASP A 128 -15.15 15.21 -8.74
C ASP A 128 -13.68 15.49 -9.00
N THR A 129 -12.81 14.52 -8.73
CA THR A 129 -11.35 14.63 -8.89
C THR A 129 -10.72 13.33 -9.36
N ASP A 130 -9.60 13.46 -10.09
CA ASP A 130 -8.74 12.34 -10.47
C ASP A 130 -7.38 12.59 -9.79
N VAL A 131 -6.97 11.69 -8.89
CA VAL A 131 -5.75 11.83 -8.11
C VAL A 131 -4.77 10.73 -8.48
N LYS A 132 -3.54 11.12 -8.80
CA LYS A 132 -2.43 10.19 -8.98
C LYS A 132 -1.51 10.24 -7.77
N GLN A 133 -1.26 9.11 -7.15
CA GLN A 133 -0.29 8.96 -6.08
C GLN A 133 0.73 7.88 -6.46
N GLN A 134 1.99 8.12 -6.13
CA GLN A 134 3.06 7.14 -6.29
C GLN A 134 3.76 6.97 -4.94
N TYR A 135 4.15 5.74 -4.64
CA TYR A 135 4.80 5.40 -3.40
C TYR A 135 5.98 4.48 -3.69
N LEU A 136 7.16 4.84 -3.21
CA LEU A 136 8.38 4.05 -3.30
C LEU A 136 8.85 3.73 -1.88
N GLU A 137 9.12 2.46 -1.62
CA GLU A 137 9.69 2.02 -0.34
C GLU A 137 10.92 1.13 -0.60
N PHE A 138 11.99 1.39 0.14
CA PHE A 138 13.12 0.48 0.25
C PHE A 138 13.31 0.09 1.71
N ARG A 139 13.33 -1.21 1.99
CA ARG A 139 13.51 -1.76 3.33
C ARG A 139 14.71 -2.70 3.32
N SER A 140 15.56 -2.57 4.33
CA SER A 140 16.73 -3.43 4.51
C SER A 140 16.85 -3.82 5.97
N GLU A 141 16.85 -5.10 6.28
CA GLU A 141 16.86 -5.60 7.65
C GLU A 141 17.69 -6.87 7.83
N GLY A 142 18.23 -7.03 9.03
CA GLY A 142 18.74 -8.30 9.53
C GLY A 142 17.70 -8.97 10.42
N ALA A 143 17.49 -10.26 10.23
CA ALA A 143 16.54 -11.05 11.01
C ALA A 143 17.16 -12.40 11.41
N LYS A 144 16.78 -12.94 12.57
CA LYS A 144 17.21 -14.28 12.97
C LYS A 144 16.03 -15.05 13.55
N THR A 145 15.78 -16.25 13.03
CA THR A 145 14.63 -17.07 13.47
C THR A 145 15.08 -18.06 14.53
N PHE A 146 14.31 -18.13 15.62
CA PHE A 146 14.46 -19.09 16.70
C PHE A 146 13.20 -19.95 16.78
N GLU A 147 13.36 -21.22 17.14
CA GLU A 147 12.24 -22.15 17.33
C GLU A 147 12.26 -22.65 18.79
N PRO A 148 11.77 -21.84 19.75
CA PRO A 148 11.83 -22.17 21.18
C PRO A 148 10.97 -23.36 21.59
N SER A 149 9.90 -23.65 20.83
CA SER A 149 9.08 -24.84 21.00
C SER A 149 8.56 -25.32 19.65
N GLU A 150 8.18 -26.59 19.56
CA GLU A 150 7.62 -27.19 18.35
C GLU A 150 6.47 -26.33 17.80
N GLY A 151 6.58 -25.93 16.53
CA GLY A 151 5.56 -25.16 15.83
C GLY A 151 5.55 -23.65 16.14
N LEU A 152 6.37 -23.15 17.07
CA LEU A 152 6.49 -21.71 17.36
C LEU A 152 7.82 -21.17 16.85
N LYS A 153 7.76 -20.23 15.90
CA LYS A 153 8.91 -19.48 15.39
C LYS A 153 8.87 -18.04 15.87
N VAL A 154 10.01 -17.56 16.35
CA VAL A 154 10.22 -16.21 16.83
C VAL A 154 11.34 -15.58 16.02
N THR A 155 11.04 -14.49 15.32
CA THR A 155 11.99 -13.83 14.42
C THR A 155 12.11 -12.36 14.80
N PRO A 156 13.02 -12.00 15.71
CA PRO A 156 13.44 -10.61 15.88
C PRO A 156 14.14 -10.11 14.62
N TYR A 157 13.94 -8.83 14.32
CA TYR A 157 14.59 -8.15 13.22
C TYR A 157 14.87 -6.68 13.55
N ALA A 158 15.84 -6.11 12.85
CA ALA A 158 16.17 -4.70 12.91
C ALA A 158 16.71 -4.21 11.56
N GLY A 159 16.43 -2.97 11.20
CA GLY A 159 16.78 -2.45 9.89
C GLY A 159 16.44 -0.99 9.68
N VAL A 160 16.41 -0.60 8.41
CA VAL A 160 16.04 0.73 7.94
C VAL A 160 14.97 0.64 6.87
N LYS A 161 14.16 1.68 6.77
CA LYS A 161 13.08 1.81 5.79
C LYS A 161 13.08 3.23 5.24
N LEU A 162 13.32 3.36 3.94
CA LEU A 162 13.21 4.61 3.20
C LEU A 162 11.87 4.61 2.47
N ARG A 163 11.12 5.71 2.58
CA ARG A 163 9.84 5.90 1.91
C ARG A 163 9.87 7.21 1.13
N HIS A 164 9.33 7.20 -0.06
CA HIS A 164 9.14 8.39 -0.88
C HIS A 164 7.75 8.37 -1.52
N THR A 165 6.94 9.37 -1.21
CA THR A 165 5.58 9.53 -1.71
C THR A 165 5.52 10.74 -2.63
N LEU A 166 4.91 10.58 -3.81
CA LEU A 166 4.60 11.67 -4.73
C LEU A 166 3.09 11.74 -4.91
N GLU A 167 2.51 12.89 -4.60
CA GLU A 167 1.09 13.17 -4.84
C GLU A 167 0.98 14.14 -6.01
N GLY A 168 0.28 13.72 -7.07
CA GLY A 168 -0.03 14.56 -8.21
C GLY A 168 -1.01 15.65 -7.81
N GLY A 169 -0.81 16.86 -8.34
CA GLY A 169 -1.79 17.92 -8.21
C GLY A 169 -3.09 17.56 -8.94
N TYR A 170 -4.21 18.05 -8.43
CA TYR A 170 -5.52 17.79 -8.99
C TYR A 170 -6.41 19.04 -8.93
N GLN A 171 -7.35 19.12 -9.86
CA GLN A 171 -8.36 20.16 -9.89
C GLN A 171 -9.74 19.52 -9.86
N GLU A 172 -10.51 19.85 -8.83
CA GLU A 172 -11.89 19.40 -8.71
C GLU A 172 -12.77 20.02 -9.82
N ARG A 173 -13.78 19.25 -10.23
CA ARG A 173 -14.75 19.61 -11.27
C ARG A 173 -16.18 19.45 -10.72
N ASN A 174 -17.16 20.00 -11.44
CA ASN A 174 -18.60 19.84 -11.17
C ASN A 174 -19.20 20.53 -9.93
N ALA A 175 -18.41 21.13 -9.03
CA ALA A 175 -18.90 21.93 -7.89
C ALA A 175 -18.76 23.47 -8.04
N GLY A 176 -18.31 23.97 -9.19
CA GLY A 176 -18.25 25.41 -9.49
C GLY A 176 -17.24 26.15 -8.61
N ASP A 177 -17.66 27.22 -7.95
CA ASP A 177 -16.80 28.05 -7.08
C ASP A 177 -16.27 27.29 -5.85
N PHE A 178 -16.83 26.12 -5.57
CA PHE A 178 -16.39 25.23 -4.49
C PHE A 178 -15.31 24.22 -4.92
N ASN A 179 -14.94 24.23 -6.20
CA ASN A 179 -13.84 23.40 -6.70
C ASN A 179 -12.51 23.84 -6.08
N LEU A 180 -11.79 22.87 -5.53
CA LEU A 180 -10.42 23.04 -5.06
C LEU A 180 -9.43 22.73 -6.17
N ASN A 181 -8.33 23.47 -6.16
CA ASN A 181 -7.13 23.12 -6.92
C ASN A 181 -6.00 22.85 -5.93
N MET A 182 -5.44 21.65 -5.97
CA MET A 182 -4.38 21.20 -5.11
C MET A 182 -3.12 21.00 -5.93
N ASN A 183 -2.01 21.61 -5.50
CA ASN A 183 -0.71 21.40 -6.13
C ASN A 183 -0.18 19.99 -5.83
N SER A 184 0.80 19.54 -6.61
CA SER A 184 1.54 18.32 -6.29
C SER A 184 2.33 18.49 -4.99
N GLY A 185 2.52 17.40 -4.27
CA GLY A 185 3.36 17.32 -3.07
C GLY A 185 4.32 16.15 -3.14
N SER A 186 5.39 16.22 -2.35
CA SER A 186 6.30 15.09 -2.17
C SER A 186 6.69 14.94 -0.71
N GLU A 187 6.89 13.70 -0.27
CA GLU A 187 7.31 13.38 1.08
C GLU A 187 8.41 12.31 1.01
N THR A 188 9.48 12.51 1.78
CA THR A 188 10.56 11.52 1.94
C THR A 188 10.79 11.28 3.42
N ALA A 189 10.76 10.03 3.84
CA ALA A 189 11.02 9.62 5.21
C ALA A 189 12.08 8.52 5.26
N VAL A 190 12.94 8.58 6.26
CA VAL A 190 13.86 7.50 6.61
C VAL A 190 13.58 7.08 8.03
N ASP A 191 13.15 5.83 8.20
CA ASP A 191 12.81 5.22 9.47
C ASP A 191 13.87 4.19 9.87
N SER A 192 14.24 4.18 11.15
CA SER A 192 14.87 2.99 11.73
C SER A 192 13.76 2.07 12.23
N ILE A 193 13.90 0.76 12.03
CA ILE A 193 12.87 -0.22 12.41
C ILE A 193 13.47 -1.32 13.27
N VAL A 194 12.71 -1.72 14.28
CA VAL A 194 12.94 -2.91 15.10
C VAL A 194 11.62 -3.63 15.27
N GLY A 195 11.64 -4.95 15.22
CA GLY A 195 10.41 -5.70 15.36
C GLY A 195 10.60 -7.16 15.69
N LEU A 196 9.46 -7.81 15.90
CA LEU A 196 9.35 -9.20 16.28
C LEU A 196 8.21 -9.82 15.47
N LYS A 197 8.53 -10.86 14.72
CA LYS A 197 7.55 -11.74 14.08
C LYS A 197 7.40 -13.02 14.89
N LEU A 198 6.15 -13.43 15.09
CA LEU A 198 5.77 -14.67 15.75
C LEU A 198 4.93 -15.48 14.77
N ASP A 199 5.37 -16.68 14.42
CA ASP A 199 4.61 -17.63 13.60
C ASP A 199 4.33 -18.90 14.42
N TYR A 200 3.08 -19.31 14.52
CA TYR A 200 2.65 -20.56 15.16
C TYR A 200 1.97 -21.47 14.15
N ALA A 201 2.35 -22.75 14.10
CA ALA A 201 1.70 -23.79 13.32
C ALA A 201 1.27 -24.94 14.25
N GLY A 202 -0.05 -25.11 14.41
CA GLY A 202 -0.65 -26.15 15.23
C GLY A 202 -0.70 -27.49 14.50
N LYS A 203 -0.76 -28.59 15.27
CA LYS A 203 -0.78 -29.96 14.74
C LYS A 203 -2.02 -30.27 13.89
N ASP A 204 -3.11 -29.55 14.11
CA ASP A 204 -4.38 -29.70 13.37
C ASP A 204 -4.42 -28.91 12.05
N GLY A 205 -3.28 -28.38 11.60
CA GLY A 205 -3.15 -27.69 10.31
C GLY A 205 -3.52 -26.20 10.32
N TRP A 206 -3.91 -25.64 11.47
CA TRP A 206 -4.11 -24.19 11.61
C TRP A 206 -2.78 -23.48 11.89
N SER A 207 -2.64 -22.26 11.40
CA SER A 207 -1.49 -21.40 11.69
C SER A 207 -1.94 -20.00 12.05
N ALA A 208 -1.13 -19.31 12.84
CA ALA A 208 -1.32 -17.91 13.21
C ALA A 208 0.01 -17.18 13.10
N SER A 209 -0.02 -15.94 12.64
CA SER A 209 1.15 -15.08 12.56
C SER A 209 0.83 -13.72 13.17
N ALA A 210 1.75 -13.18 13.96
CA ALA A 210 1.67 -11.84 14.52
C ALA A 210 3.00 -11.11 14.30
N THR A 211 2.92 -9.81 14.03
CA THR A 211 4.10 -8.95 13.87
C THR A 211 3.93 -7.71 14.73
N LEU A 212 4.96 -7.37 15.50
CA LEU A 212 5.09 -6.12 16.22
C LEU A 212 6.29 -5.38 15.66
N GLU A 213 6.08 -4.18 15.12
CA GLU A 213 7.13 -3.30 14.59
C GLU A 213 7.05 -1.93 15.24
N GLY A 214 8.20 -1.33 15.50
CA GLY A 214 8.31 0.07 15.90
C GLY A 214 9.70 0.61 15.63
N GLY A 215 9.88 1.92 15.77
CA GLY A 215 11.18 2.54 15.68
C GLY A 215 11.10 4.06 15.63
N PRO A 216 12.20 4.76 15.93
CA PRO A 216 12.26 6.20 15.80
C PRO A 216 12.25 6.60 14.31
N GLU A 217 11.66 7.75 14.02
CA GLU A 217 11.67 8.39 12.70
C GLU A 217 12.77 9.47 12.71
N PRO A 218 14.01 9.16 12.27
CA PRO A 218 15.14 10.07 12.39
C PRO A 218 15.10 11.26 11.43
N GLU A 219 14.43 11.15 10.26
CA GLU A 219 14.38 12.25 9.29
C GLU A 219 13.13 12.19 8.38
N LEU A 220 12.36 13.28 8.39
CA LEU A 220 11.20 13.52 7.53
C LEU A 220 11.44 14.81 6.72
N ARG A 221 11.24 14.75 5.41
CA ARG A 221 11.30 15.90 4.50
C ARG A 221 10.01 15.98 3.71
N GLU A 222 9.25 17.05 3.94
CA GLU A 222 7.97 17.31 3.28
C GLU A 222 8.07 18.53 2.37
N GLU A 223 7.59 18.39 1.13
CA GLU A 223 7.17 19.50 0.28
C GLU A 223 5.63 19.48 0.18
N PRO A 224 4.94 20.25 1.04
CA PRO A 224 3.49 20.13 1.18
C PRO A 224 2.74 20.62 -0.06
N ALA A 225 1.70 19.86 -0.41
CA ALA A 225 0.70 20.29 -1.38
C ALA A 225 -0.15 21.43 -0.81
N TYR A 226 -0.25 22.55 -1.55
CA TYR A 226 -1.11 23.68 -1.18
C TYR A 226 -2.39 23.70 -2.02
N GLY A 227 -3.54 23.78 -1.34
CA GLY A 227 -4.85 23.98 -1.96
C GLY A 227 -5.21 25.46 -2.09
N LYS A 228 -5.71 25.88 -3.26
CA LYS A 228 -6.33 27.20 -3.45
C LYS A 228 -7.74 27.05 -4.06
N PRO A 229 -8.71 27.89 -3.65
CA PRO A 229 -10.00 27.95 -4.32
C PRO A 229 -9.84 28.41 -5.77
N GLY A 230 -10.61 27.81 -6.69
CA GLY A 230 -10.55 28.13 -8.13
C GLY A 230 -10.88 29.60 -8.40
N ARG A 231 -9.99 30.33 -9.08
CA ARG A 231 -10.24 31.73 -9.51
C ARG A 231 -10.95 31.80 -10.86
N ARG A 232 -12.00 32.63 -10.96
CA ARG A 232 -12.60 33.04 -12.24
C ARG A 232 -11.55 33.67 -13.17
N ARG A 233 -11.52 33.25 -14.44
CA ARG A 233 -11.23 34.19 -15.53
C ARG A 233 -12.47 35.06 -15.70
N GLN A 234 -12.39 36.33 -15.31
CA GLN A 234 -13.35 37.33 -15.76
C GLN A 234 -13.10 37.55 -17.25
N SER A 235 -13.98 37.05 -18.10
CA SER A 235 -14.09 37.53 -19.47
C SER A 235 -14.74 38.90 -19.39
N ALA A 236 -13.97 39.95 -19.68
CA ALA A 236 -14.51 41.29 -19.87
C ALA A 236 -15.39 41.28 -21.13
N LEU A 237 -16.63 41.73 -20.98
CA LEU A 237 -17.43 42.32 -22.05
C LEU A 237 -17.43 43.83 -21.82
#